data_AF-A0A645G0L4-F1
#
_entry.id   AF-A0A645G0L4-F1
#
_cell.length_a   1.000
_cell.length_b   1.000
_cell.length_c   1.000
_cell.angle_alpha   90.00
_cell.angle_beta   90.00
_cell.angle_gamma   90.00
#
_symmetry.space_group_name_H-M   'P 1'
#
loop_
_entity.id
_entity.type
_entity.pdbx_description
1 polymer ?
#
loop_
_entity_poly.entity_id
_entity_poly.type
_entity_poly.pdbx_seq_one_letter_code
_entity_poly.pdbx_strand_id
1 'polypeptide(L)'
;MIWTAYSYNHVLKPRFKDVSYYMNKDYKTTSGECSNVNTKSKGTTPSFVLEGETYYYNPWFNKIHKNKNYKLRYLPNSKYVIELEEVK
;
A
#
# COMPACT_ATOMS: atom_id res chain seq x y z
N MET A 1 18.41 17.83 -4.36
CA MET A 1 18.00 17.56 -5.76
C MET A 1 17.83 16.06 -6.07
N ILE A 2 18.66 15.17 -5.50
CA ILE A 2 18.53 13.71 -5.71
C ILE A 2 17.27 13.13 -5.04
N TRP A 3 16.97 13.53 -3.80
CA TRP A 3 15.76 13.10 -3.08
C TRP A 3 14.44 13.52 -3.75
N THR A 4 14.40 14.72 -4.34
CA THR A 4 13.22 15.21 -5.06
C THR A 4 12.94 14.39 -6.32
N ALA A 5 13.98 14.05 -7.09
CA ALA A 5 13.86 13.18 -8.25
C ALA A 5 13.45 11.75 -7.88
N TYR A 6 13.99 11.21 -6.78
CA TYR A 6 13.61 9.89 -6.27
C TYR A 6 12.12 9.87 -5.86
N SER A 7 11.69 10.81 -5.02
CA SER A 7 10.30 10.91 -4.57
C SER A 7 9.32 11.10 -5.73
N TYR A 8 9.70 11.90 -6.73
CA TYR A 8 8.87 12.07 -7.92
C TYR A 8 8.67 10.75 -8.67
N ASN A 9 9.76 10.01 -8.94
CA ASN A 9 9.69 8.80 -9.76
C ASN A 9 9.10 7.59 -9.02
N HIS A 10 9.35 7.44 -7.73
CA HIS A 10 8.97 6.24 -6.97
C HIS A 10 7.73 6.42 -6.08
N VAL A 11 7.31 7.66 -5.79
CA VAL A 11 6.13 7.92 -4.95
C VAL A 11 5.03 8.65 -5.71
N LEU A 12 5.34 9.81 -6.32
CA LEU A 12 4.33 10.67 -6.93
C LEU A 12 3.84 10.12 -8.28
N LYS A 13 4.77 9.80 -9.19
CA LYS A 13 4.43 9.31 -10.54
C LYS A 13 3.58 8.03 -10.52
N PRO A 14 3.85 7.01 -9.69
CA PRO A 14 2.96 5.85 -9.57
C PRO A 14 1.57 6.23 -9.07
N ARG A 15 1.46 7.11 -8.07
CA ARG A 15 0.16 7.58 -7.56
C ARG A 15 -0.64 8.37 -8.59
N PHE A 16 0.02 9.18 -9.42
CA PHE A 16 -0.66 9.87 -10.52
C PHE A 16 -1.19 8.91 -11.58
N LYS A 17 -0.45 7.84 -11.90
CA LYS A 17 -0.94 6.79 -12.81
C LYS A 17 -2.16 6.06 -12.25
N ASP A 18 -2.25 5.94 -10.93
CA ASP A 18 -3.36 5.29 -10.25
C ASP A 18 -4.66 6.11 -10.21
N VAL A 19 -4.64 7.40 -10.55
CA VAL A 19 -5.85 8.25 -10.52
C VAL A 19 -6.97 7.67 -11.38
N SER A 20 -6.63 7.17 -12.58
CA SER A 20 -7.61 6.55 -13.49
C SER A 20 -8.24 5.29 -12.89
N TYR A 21 -7.41 4.42 -12.30
CA TYR A 21 -7.85 3.20 -11.61
C TYR A 21 -8.76 3.53 -10.41
N TYR A 22 -8.43 4.57 -9.65
CA TYR A 22 -9.26 5.04 -8.55
C TYR A 22 -10.63 5.54 -9.01
N MET A 23 -10.66 6.40 -10.04
CA MET A 23 -11.92 6.92 -10.58
C MET A 23 -12.82 5.82 -11.15
N ASN A 24 -12.23 4.82 -11.80
CA ASN A 24 -12.95 3.70 -12.39
C ASN A 24 -13.25 2.55 -11.41
N LYS A 25 -12.78 2.64 -10.16
CA LYS A 25 -12.85 1.56 -9.14
C LYS A 25 -12.21 0.23 -9.60
N ASP A 26 -11.19 0.32 -10.46
CA ASP A 26 -10.47 -0.83 -11.01
C ASP A 26 -9.26 -1.18 -10.12
N TYR A 27 -9.50 -2.05 -9.14
CA TYR A 27 -8.51 -2.41 -8.12
C TYR A 27 -8.01 -3.83 -8.29
N LYS A 28 -6.72 -4.04 -8.04
CA LYS A 28 -6.16 -5.39 -7.91
C LYS A 28 -6.49 -5.95 -6.53
N THR A 29 -6.65 -7.27 -6.49
CA THR A 29 -6.92 -8.00 -5.25
C THR A 29 -5.82 -9.02 -5.01
N THR A 30 -5.40 -9.17 -3.76
CA THR A 30 -4.48 -10.22 -3.33
C THR A 30 -4.81 -10.65 -1.91
N SER A 31 -4.32 -11.80 -1.48
CA SER A 31 -4.48 -12.33 -0.13
C SER A 31 -3.23 -13.05 0.32
N GLY A 32 -2.97 -13.03 1.63
CA GLY A 32 -1.85 -13.76 2.22
C GLY A 32 -1.54 -13.31 3.63
N GLU A 33 -0.37 -13.72 4.13
CA GLU A 33 0.06 -13.44 5.49
C GLU A 33 0.92 -12.17 5.57
N CYS A 34 0.62 -11.31 6.56
CA CYS A 34 1.41 -10.12 6.83
C CYS A 34 2.67 -10.47 7.64
N SER A 35 3.84 -10.39 7.01
CA SER A 35 5.11 -10.72 7.65
C SER A 35 5.76 -9.54 8.40
N ASN A 36 5.45 -8.29 8.04
CA ASN A 36 6.02 -7.11 8.67
C ASN A 36 5.10 -5.88 8.55
N VAL A 37 5.13 -4.99 9.54
CA VAL A 37 4.38 -3.72 9.54
C VAL A 37 5.33 -2.58 9.89
N ASN A 38 5.41 -1.59 9.03
CA ASN A 38 6.17 -0.36 9.22
C ASN A 38 5.21 0.82 9.42
N THR A 39 4.88 1.09 10.68
CA THR A 39 3.88 2.11 11.03
C THR A 39 4.43 3.53 11.06
N LYS A 40 5.74 3.77 11.26
CA LYS A 40 6.30 5.12 11.45
C LYS A 40 7.81 5.23 11.17
N SER A 41 8.16 6.11 10.24
CA SER A 41 9.37 6.94 10.32
C SER A 41 9.03 8.35 9.78
N LYS A 42 9.64 9.41 10.34
CA LYS A 42 9.40 10.80 9.90
C LYS A 42 9.52 10.91 8.38
N GLY A 43 8.44 11.29 7.71
CA GLY A 43 8.40 11.51 6.25
C GLY A 43 8.09 10.29 5.38
N THR A 44 7.84 9.10 5.95
CA THR A 44 7.58 7.88 5.16
C THR A 44 6.10 7.51 5.21
N THR A 45 5.54 7.09 4.06
CA THR A 45 4.18 6.53 4.02
C THR A 45 4.17 5.18 4.73
N PRO A 46 3.26 4.94 5.69
CA PRO A 46 3.13 3.66 6.37
C PRO A 46 2.96 2.50 5.38
N SER A 47 3.61 1.38 5.69
CA SER A 47 3.64 0.21 4.82
C SER A 47 3.64 -1.09 5.61
N PHE A 48 3.37 -2.19 4.92
CA PHE A 48 3.44 -3.54 5.45
C PHE A 48 3.84 -4.51 4.34
N VAL A 49 4.28 -5.71 4.70
CA VAL A 49 4.71 -6.75 3.77
C VAL A 49 3.72 -7.90 3.81
N LEU A 50 3.16 -8.26 2.65
CA LEU A 50 2.25 -9.39 2.45
C LEU A 50 2.82 -10.27 1.34
N GLU A 51 3.03 -11.57 1.60
CA GLU A 51 3.63 -12.51 0.62
C GLU A 51 4.95 -11.99 0.01
N GLY A 52 5.79 -11.34 0.83
CA GLY A 52 7.07 -10.75 0.39
C GLY A 52 6.94 -9.42 -0.37
N GLU A 53 5.73 -8.95 -0.65
CA GLU A 53 5.47 -7.70 -1.37
C GLU A 53 5.12 -6.56 -0.44
N THR A 54 5.63 -5.35 -0.70
CA THR A 54 5.37 -4.16 0.12
C THR A 54 4.14 -3.41 -0.37
N TYR A 55 3.21 -3.15 0.54
CA TYR A 55 1.99 -2.39 0.32
C TYR A 55 1.94 -1.16 1.21
N TYR A 56 1.30 -0.09 0.73
CA TYR A 56 1.18 1.18 1.45
C TYR A 56 -0.26 1.43 1.87
N TYR A 57 -0.46 2.07 3.01
CA TYR A 57 -1.80 2.28 3.55
C TYR A 57 -1.89 3.53 4.42
N ASN A 58 -3.13 3.93 4.72
CA ASN A 58 -3.41 4.89 5.79
C ASN A 58 -3.72 4.16 7.10
N PRO A 59 -2.89 4.30 8.15
CA PRO A 59 -3.10 3.63 9.43
C PRO A 59 -4.30 4.14 10.22
N TRP A 60 -4.88 5.29 9.84
CA TRP A 60 -6.13 5.75 10.43
C TRP A 60 -7.35 4.96 9.97
N PHE A 61 -7.31 4.41 8.75
CA PHE A 61 -8.42 3.64 8.18
C PHE A 61 -8.21 2.13 8.29
N ASN A 62 -6.95 1.67 8.25
CA ASN A 62 -6.63 0.24 8.26
C ASN A 62 -5.67 -0.06 9.41
N LYS A 63 -6.06 -0.97 10.30
CA LYS A 63 -5.19 -1.50 11.35
C LYS A 63 -4.63 -2.84 10.90
N ILE A 64 -3.31 -2.93 10.78
CA ILE A 64 -2.61 -4.12 10.27
C ILE A 64 -1.72 -4.67 11.38
N HIS A 65 -1.74 -5.99 11.53
CA HIS A 65 -0.98 -6.73 12.52
C HIS A 65 -0.11 -7.78 11.82
N LYS A 66 1.08 -8.01 12.38
CA LYS A 66 1.98 -9.06 11.92
C LYS A 66 1.37 -10.45 12.22
N ASN A 67 1.68 -11.43 11.37
CA ASN A 67 1.21 -12.83 11.42
C ASN A 67 -0.32 -12.97 11.33
N LYS A 68 -0.95 -12.07 10.59
CA LYS A 68 -2.38 -12.10 10.29
C LYS A 68 -2.58 -12.20 8.79
N ASN A 69 -3.65 -12.90 8.39
CA ASN A 69 -4.03 -13.02 6.99
C ASN A 69 -4.92 -11.86 6.59
N TYR A 70 -4.64 -11.26 5.44
CA TYR A 70 -5.43 -10.17 4.92
C TYR A 70 -5.76 -10.40 3.45
N LYS A 71 -6.96 -9.97 3.07
CA LYS A 71 -7.35 -9.75 1.68
C LYS A 71 -7.33 -8.25 1.42
N LEU A 72 -6.56 -7.84 0.42
CA LEU A 72 -6.38 -6.44 0.06
C LEU A 72 -7.08 -6.14 -1.26
N ARG A 73 -7.66 -4.94 -1.38
CA ARG A 73 -7.90 -4.28 -2.67
C ARG A 73 -7.01 -3.06 -2.76
N TYR A 74 -6.23 -2.96 -3.83
CA TYR A 74 -5.16 -1.97 -3.94
C TYR A 74 -5.01 -1.42 -5.36
N LEU A 75 -4.39 -0.24 -5.44
CA LEU A 75 -4.07 0.43 -6.69
C LEU A 75 -2.80 -0.17 -7.34
N PRO A 76 -2.83 -0.49 -8.64
CA PRO A 76 -1.84 -1.37 -9.26
C PRO A 76 -0.43 -0.78 -9.37
N ASN A 77 -0.27 0.54 -9.51
CA ASN A 77 1.06 1.13 -9.72
C ASN A 77 1.75 1.49 -8.40
N SER A 78 1.03 2.12 -7.48
CA SER A 78 1.56 2.55 -6.18
C SER A 78 1.48 1.49 -5.09
N LYS A 79 0.76 0.38 -5.33
CA LYS A 79 0.45 -0.63 -4.30
C LYS A 79 -0.23 -0.05 -3.06
N TYR A 80 -0.99 1.03 -3.25
CA TYR A 80 -1.73 1.68 -2.18
C TYR A 80 -3.05 0.97 -1.92
N VAL A 81 -3.28 0.57 -0.67
CA VAL A 81 -4.45 -0.20 -0.24
C VAL A 81 -5.65 0.72 -0.04
N ILE A 82 -6.77 0.34 -0.65
CA ILE A 82 -8.06 1.04 -0.58
C ILE A 82 -8.99 0.34 0.43
N GLU A 83 -9.06 -0.98 0.37
CA GLU A 83 -9.86 -1.80 1.28
C GLU A 83 -9.01 -2.95 1.81
N LEU A 84 -9.23 -3.32 3.07
CA LEU A 84 -8.52 -4.37 3.77
C LEU A 84 -9.51 -5.17 4.63
N GLU A 85 -9.44 -6.48 4.52
CA GLU A 85 -10.26 -7.42 5.27
C GLU A 85 -9.35 -8.45 5.95
N GLU A 86 -9.46 -8.60 7.27
CA GLU A 86 -8.76 -9.68 8.01
C GLU A 86 -9.48 -11.00 7.74
N VAL A 87 -8.73 -11.99 7.26
CA VAL A 87 -9.22 -13.33 6.98
C VAL A 87 -8.79 -14.24 8.14
N LYS A 88 -9.71 -15.08 8.63
CA LYS A 88 -9.43 -16.04 9.72
C LYS A 88 -8.61 -17.22 9.24
#